data_AF-A0A940H5W6-F1
#
_entry.id   AF-A0A940H5W6-F1
#
_cell.length_a   1.000
_cell.length_b   1.000
_cell.length_c   1.000
_cell.angle_alpha   90.00
_cell.angle_beta   90.00
_cell.angle_gamma   90.00
#
_symmetry.space_group_name_H-M   'P 1'
#
loop_
_entity.id
_entity.type
_entity.pdbx_description
1 polymer ?
#
loop_
_entity_poly.entity_id
_entity_poly.type
_entity_poly.pdbx_seq_one_letter_code
_entity_poly.pdbx_strand_id
1 'polypeptide(L)'
;MRRGTSLEQRIDGAAHRLLADAPVGGVRAWFTEAGVFVLKQAWACVFGAALLVAIVAARLWYPDDAIIARNDALTITAVAIQLAMLAFRLESGRELWVIVLFHLTGTGMELFKTDVGSWAYAADGVLRIGGVPLFSGFMYAAVGSYMVRVHRLFDLGFTRYPRRWLTTVLAAAIYVN
;
A
#
# COMPACT_ATOMS: atom_id res chain seq x y z
N MET A 1 5.55 10.85 15.23
CA MET A 1 5.02 9.47 15.22
C MET A 1 6.06 8.52 15.84
N ARG A 2 5.69 7.36 16.43
CA ARG A 2 6.68 6.42 17.01
C ARG A 2 7.63 5.86 15.92
N ARG A 3 8.89 5.64 16.29
CA ARG A 3 10.04 5.17 15.47
C ARG A 3 9.67 4.05 14.48
N GLY A 4 10.15 4.16 13.24
CA GLY A 4 10.04 3.12 12.21
C GLY A 4 10.81 1.84 12.55
N THR A 5 10.77 0.85 11.66
CA THR A 5 11.51 -0.41 11.86
C THR A 5 13.02 -0.13 11.96
N SER A 6 13.80 -1.07 12.50
CA SER A 6 15.25 -0.89 12.62
C SER A 6 15.93 -0.65 11.26
N LEU A 7 15.41 -1.26 10.20
CA LEU A 7 15.88 -1.09 8.85
C LEU A 7 15.50 0.28 8.28
N GLU A 8 14.28 0.75 8.53
CA GLU A 8 13.86 2.11 8.15
C GLU A 8 14.69 3.19 8.82
N GLN A 9 15.03 3.04 10.11
CA GLN A 9 15.90 3.99 10.80
C GLN A 9 17.29 4.04 10.18
N ARG A 10 17.81 2.91 9.68
CA ARG A 10 19.09 2.86 8.96
C ARG A 10 19.01 3.56 7.61
N ILE A 11 17.96 3.30 6.84
CA ILE A 11 17.72 3.97 5.55
C ILE A 11 17.60 5.47 5.76
N ASP A 12 16.81 5.89 6.74
CA ASP A 12 16.57 7.29 7.03
C ASP A 12 17.85 7.99 7.53
N GLY A 13 18.62 7.35 8.42
CA GLY A 13 19.91 7.88 8.86
C GLY A 13 20.98 7.91 7.77
N ALA A 14 20.95 6.99 6.81
CA ALA A 14 21.82 7.06 5.63
C ALA A 14 21.42 8.22 4.70
N ALA A 15 20.12 8.39 4.45
CA ALA A 15 19.59 9.49 3.67
C ALA A 15 19.94 10.86 4.27
N HIS A 16 19.77 11.03 5.58
CA HIS A 16 20.12 12.29 6.26
C HIS A 16 21.61 12.60 6.19
N ARG A 17 22.49 11.59 6.29
CA ARG A 17 23.94 11.81 6.12
C ARG A 17 24.27 12.27 4.70
N LEU A 18 23.73 11.59 3.69
CA LEU A 18 23.92 11.98 2.28
C LEU A 18 23.41 13.40 1.98
N LEU A 19 22.30 13.80 2.58
CA LEU A 19 21.77 15.15 2.44
C LEU A 19 22.58 16.20 3.21
N ALA A 20 23.10 15.86 4.39
CA ALA A 20 23.95 16.76 5.17
C ALA A 20 25.29 17.05 4.49
N ASP A 21 25.84 16.06 3.78
CA ASP A 21 27.08 16.20 3.01
C ASP A 21 26.85 16.82 1.61
N ALA A 22 25.59 17.05 1.22
CA ALA A 22 25.25 17.59 -0.09
C ALA A 22 25.56 19.10 -0.18
N PRO A 23 25.94 19.61 -1.37
CA PRO A 23 26.06 21.06 -1.58
C PRO A 23 24.73 21.77 -1.29
N VAL A 24 24.79 23.00 -0.78
CA VAL A 24 23.60 23.81 -0.45
C VAL A 24 22.82 24.27 -1.71
N GLY A 25 23.33 24.00 -2.91
CA GLY A 25 22.64 24.29 -4.17
C GLY A 25 23.36 23.79 -5.41
N GLY A 26 22.70 23.97 -6.56
CA GLY A 26 23.21 23.58 -7.88
C GLY A 26 22.80 22.17 -8.31
N VAL A 27 23.27 21.77 -9.49
CA VAL A 27 22.85 20.53 -10.16
C VAL A 27 23.14 19.29 -9.32
N ARG A 28 24.29 19.25 -8.63
CA ARG A 28 24.65 18.12 -7.76
C ARG A 28 23.72 18.00 -6.56
N ALA A 29 23.35 19.12 -5.93
CA ALA A 29 22.39 19.14 -4.83
C ALA A 29 21.02 18.60 -5.30
N TRP A 30 20.55 19.07 -6.46
CA TRP A 30 19.29 18.63 -7.06
C TRP A 30 19.26 17.12 -7.29
N PHE A 31 20.31 16.53 -7.90
CA PHE A 31 20.36 15.09 -8.13
C PHE A 31 20.43 14.28 -6.82
N THR A 32 21.14 14.76 -5.81
CA THR A 32 21.19 14.11 -4.50
C THR A 32 19.83 14.13 -3.81
N GLU A 33 19.18 15.30 -3.77
CA GLU A 33 17.84 15.45 -3.18
C GLU A 33 16.79 14.61 -3.93
N ALA A 34 16.77 14.70 -5.26
CA ALA A 34 15.88 13.92 -6.09
C ALA A 34 16.12 12.41 -5.92
N GLY A 35 17.37 11.97 -5.86
CA GLY A 35 17.73 10.58 -5.63
C GLY A 35 17.25 10.06 -4.28
N VAL A 36 17.47 10.82 -3.20
CA VAL A 36 17.00 10.47 -1.86
C VAL A 36 15.47 10.45 -1.80
N PHE A 37 14.81 11.43 -2.41
CA PHE A 37 13.35 11.48 -2.50
C PHE A 37 12.80 10.26 -3.22
N VAL A 38 13.29 9.96 -4.42
CA VAL A 38 12.84 8.82 -5.22
C VAL A 38 13.08 7.51 -4.50
N LEU A 39 14.24 7.34 -3.85
CA LEU A 39 14.54 6.11 -3.11
C LEU A 39 13.63 5.93 -1.89
N LYS A 40 13.32 7.01 -1.15
CA LYS A 40 12.35 6.97 -0.06
C LYS A 40 10.93 6.67 -0.56
N GLN A 41 10.54 7.20 -1.71
CA GLN A 41 9.25 6.88 -2.34
C GLN A 41 9.17 5.42 -2.78
N ALA A 42 10.22 4.93 -3.47
CA ALA A 42 10.34 3.53 -3.87
C ALA A 42 10.28 2.61 -2.65
N TRP A 43 10.95 2.99 -1.56
CA TRP A 43 10.87 2.28 -0.29
C TRP A 43 9.43 2.28 0.23
N ALA A 44 8.75 3.42 0.28
CA ALA A 44 7.37 3.52 0.77
C ALA A 44 6.38 2.64 0.00
N CYS A 45 6.56 2.48 -1.31
CA CYS A 45 5.62 1.74 -2.16
C CYS A 45 5.95 0.25 -2.37
N VAL A 46 6.97 -0.33 -1.69
CA VAL A 46 7.39 -1.74 -1.87
C VAL A 46 6.24 -2.73 -1.94
N PHE A 47 5.26 -2.67 -1.02
CA PHE A 47 4.09 -3.56 -1.04
C PHE A 47 3.29 -3.40 -2.35
N GLY A 48 2.93 -2.16 -2.69
CA GLY A 48 2.15 -1.85 -3.89
C GLY A 48 2.90 -2.17 -5.19
N ALA A 49 4.20 -1.89 -5.24
CA ALA A 49 5.04 -2.22 -6.38
C ALA A 49 5.16 -3.74 -6.58
N ALA A 50 5.37 -4.51 -5.50
CA ALA A 50 5.41 -5.96 -5.56
C ALA A 50 4.05 -6.55 -6.00
N LEU A 51 2.93 -6.03 -5.47
CA LEU A 51 1.60 -6.45 -5.89
C LEU A 51 1.32 -6.09 -7.35
N LEU A 52 1.72 -4.90 -7.81
CA LEU A 52 1.58 -4.50 -9.22
C LEU A 52 2.38 -5.42 -10.15
N VAL A 53 3.62 -5.75 -9.78
CA VAL A 53 4.43 -6.72 -10.53
C VAL A 53 3.73 -8.07 -10.58
N ALA A 54 3.14 -8.54 -9.48
CA ALA A 54 2.36 -9.79 -9.47
C ALA A 54 1.13 -9.72 -10.38
N ILE A 55 0.40 -8.61 -10.40
CA ILE A 55 -0.76 -8.39 -11.29
C ILE A 55 -0.34 -8.42 -12.76
N VAL A 56 0.73 -7.69 -13.11
CA VAL A 56 1.27 -7.65 -14.48
C VAL A 56 1.76 -9.04 -14.87
N ALA A 57 2.48 -9.73 -13.98
CA ALA A 57 2.94 -11.08 -14.23
C ALA A 57 1.79 -12.06 -14.44
N ALA A 58 0.74 -11.95 -13.63
CA ALA A 58 -0.46 -12.77 -13.77
C ALA A 58 -1.21 -12.49 -15.09
N ARG A 59 -1.14 -11.25 -15.59
CA ARG A 59 -1.76 -10.86 -16.87
C ARG A 59 -0.98 -11.37 -18.08
N LEU A 60 0.34 -11.41 -18.01
CA LEU A 60 1.23 -11.73 -19.13
C LEU A 60 1.59 -13.22 -19.23
N TRP A 61 1.74 -13.89 -18.09
CA TRP A 61 2.32 -15.24 -18.04
C TRP A 61 1.47 -16.29 -17.32
N TYR A 62 0.38 -15.91 -16.64
CA TYR A 62 -0.45 -16.91 -15.94
C TYR A 62 -1.28 -17.71 -16.94
N PRO A 63 -1.20 -19.06 -16.92
CA PRO A 63 -1.89 -19.90 -17.88
C PRO A 63 -3.40 -19.89 -17.65
N ASP A 64 -4.17 -19.93 -18.73
CA ASP A 64 -5.64 -19.89 -18.67
C ASP A 64 -6.24 -21.24 -18.22
N ASP A 65 -5.50 -22.34 -18.36
CA ASP A 65 -5.85 -23.70 -17.92
C ASP A 65 -5.29 -24.06 -16.53
N ALA A 66 -4.82 -23.07 -15.78
CA ALA A 66 -4.33 -23.27 -14.42
C ALA A 66 -5.39 -23.87 -13.49
N ILE A 67 -4.96 -24.80 -12.62
CA ILE A 67 -5.84 -25.40 -11.58
C ILE A 67 -6.34 -24.33 -10.60
N ILE A 68 -5.50 -23.35 -10.27
CA ILE A 68 -5.85 -22.25 -9.37
C ILE A 68 -6.32 -21.07 -10.22
N ALA A 69 -7.50 -20.55 -9.91
CA ALA A 69 -8.01 -19.35 -10.56
C ALA A 69 -7.04 -18.17 -10.38
N ARG A 70 -6.88 -17.35 -11.42
CA ARG A 70 -5.95 -16.20 -11.43
C ARG A 70 -6.19 -15.25 -10.23
N ASN A 71 -7.46 -15.01 -9.89
CA ASN A 71 -7.85 -14.17 -8.75
C ASN A 71 -7.39 -14.76 -7.40
N ASP A 72 -7.49 -16.08 -7.25
CA ASP A 72 -7.06 -16.78 -6.05
C ASP A 72 -5.54 -16.76 -5.93
N ALA A 73 -4.82 -17.01 -7.03
CA ALA A 73 -3.37 -16.91 -7.07
C ALA A 73 -2.86 -15.51 -6.71
N LEU A 74 -3.53 -14.45 -7.19
CA LEU A 74 -3.22 -13.07 -6.82
C LEU A 74 -3.50 -12.79 -5.34
N THR A 75 -4.60 -13.31 -4.80
CA THR A 75 -4.92 -13.18 -3.37
C THR A 75 -3.87 -13.86 -2.51
N ILE A 76 -3.49 -15.10 -2.84
CA ILE A 76 -2.45 -15.86 -2.15
C ILE A 76 -1.11 -15.12 -2.23
N THR A 77 -0.77 -14.56 -3.40
CA THR A 77 0.45 -13.79 -3.59
C THR A 77 0.46 -12.52 -2.75
N ALA A 78 -0.64 -11.78 -2.68
CA ALA A 78 -0.76 -10.60 -1.84
C ALA A 78 -0.58 -10.92 -0.35
N VAL A 79 -1.20 -12.01 0.12
CA VAL A 79 -1.01 -12.52 1.49
C VAL A 79 0.45 -12.92 1.71
N ALA A 80 1.08 -13.62 0.77
CA ALA A 80 2.48 -14.02 0.89
C ALA A 80 3.43 -12.81 0.97
N ILE A 81 3.22 -11.78 0.14
CA ILE A 81 3.98 -10.52 0.21
C ILE A 81 3.78 -9.86 1.58
N GLN A 82 2.54 -9.78 2.06
CA GLN A 82 2.20 -9.20 3.36
C GLN A 82 2.90 -9.94 4.52
N LEU A 83 2.83 -11.27 4.52
CA LEU A 83 3.50 -12.11 5.53
C LEU A 83 5.02 -11.99 5.44
N ALA A 84 5.59 -11.94 4.24
CA ALA A 84 7.03 -11.73 4.05
C ALA A 84 7.47 -10.38 4.61
N MET A 85 6.72 -9.30 4.35
CA MET A 85 7.04 -7.97 4.90
C MET A 85 7.03 -7.95 6.42
N LEU A 86 6.12 -8.67 7.07
CA LEU A 86 6.09 -8.82 8.52
C LEU A 86 7.24 -9.69 9.03
N ALA A 87 7.49 -10.85 8.40
CA ALA A 87 8.53 -11.80 8.79
C ALA A 87 9.93 -11.18 8.69
N PHE A 88 10.21 -10.43 7.62
CA PHE A 88 11.45 -9.68 7.43
C PHE A 88 11.50 -8.35 8.19
N ARG A 89 10.48 -8.06 9.02
CA ARG A 89 10.36 -6.83 9.82
C ARG A 89 10.49 -5.54 8.98
N LEU A 90 10.03 -5.61 7.73
CA LEU A 90 9.87 -4.44 6.86
C LEU A 90 8.65 -3.62 7.28
N GLU A 91 7.69 -4.28 7.91
CA GLU A 91 6.43 -3.69 8.37
C GLU A 91 6.19 -3.98 9.86
N SER A 92 5.50 -3.06 10.55
CA SER A 92 5.07 -3.25 11.95
C SER A 92 3.65 -3.84 12.05
N GLY A 93 3.34 -4.55 13.14
CA GLY A 93 1.97 -5.05 13.37
C GLY A 93 0.89 -3.95 13.43
N ARG A 94 1.27 -2.70 13.69
CA ARG A 94 0.35 -1.56 13.62
C ARG A 94 0.10 -1.10 12.18
N GLU A 95 1.09 -1.21 11.31
CA GLU A 95 0.89 -1.02 9.87
C GLU A 95 -0.03 -2.09 9.29
N LEU A 96 0.13 -3.35 9.72
CA LEU A 96 -0.79 -4.42 9.36
C LEU A 96 -2.24 -4.08 9.70
N TRP A 97 -2.51 -3.46 10.85
CA TRP A 97 -3.86 -3.02 11.19
C TRP A 97 -4.42 -1.99 10.20
N VAL A 98 -3.60 -1.06 9.71
CA VAL A 98 -4.02 -0.10 8.69
C VAL A 98 -4.31 -0.82 7.37
N ILE A 99 -3.49 -1.79 7.01
CA ILE A 99 -3.68 -2.62 5.80
C ILE A 99 -4.98 -3.41 5.88
N VAL A 100 -5.26 -4.04 7.02
CA VAL A 100 -6.52 -4.75 7.27
C VAL A 100 -7.71 -3.79 7.14
N LEU A 101 -7.63 -2.58 7.73
CA LEU A 101 -8.70 -1.59 7.62
C LEU A 101 -8.95 -1.18 6.16
N PHE A 102 -7.89 -0.85 5.41
CA PHE A 102 -8.02 -0.49 3.99
C PHE A 102 -8.53 -1.65 3.13
N HIS A 103 -8.13 -2.88 3.44
CA HIS A 103 -8.62 -4.08 2.76
C HIS A 103 -10.12 -4.26 2.99
N LEU A 104 -10.59 -4.15 4.24
CA LEU A 104 -12.00 -4.28 4.57
C LEU A 104 -12.83 -3.14 3.96
N THR A 105 -12.40 -1.88 4.09
CA THR A 105 -13.15 -0.75 3.52
C THR A 105 -13.18 -0.79 2.00
N GLY A 106 -12.05 -1.15 1.36
CA GLY A 106 -11.96 -1.29 -0.09
C GLY A 106 -12.86 -2.41 -0.61
N THR A 107 -12.81 -3.58 0.03
CA THR A 107 -13.70 -4.71 -0.33
C THR A 107 -15.17 -4.35 -0.14
N GLY A 108 -15.52 -3.66 0.95
CA GLY A 108 -16.89 -3.19 1.18
C GLY A 108 -17.39 -2.23 0.10
N MET A 109 -16.54 -1.30 -0.34
CA MET A 109 -16.86 -0.39 -1.44
C MET A 109 -17.06 -1.15 -2.76
N GLU A 110 -16.17 -2.09 -3.09
CA GLU A 110 -16.27 -2.92 -4.29
C GLU A 110 -17.54 -3.78 -4.28
N LEU A 111 -17.92 -4.34 -3.13
CA LEU A 111 -19.16 -5.11 -2.97
C LEU A 111 -20.38 -4.25 -3.30
N PHE A 112 -20.46 -3.05 -2.71
CA PHE A 112 -21.54 -2.11 -3.00
C PHE A 112 -21.56 -1.71 -4.48
N LYS A 113 -20.40 -1.35 -5.05
CA LYS A 113 -20.30 -0.85 -6.42
C LYS A 113 -20.66 -1.90 -7.46
N THR A 114 -20.27 -3.15 -7.22
CA THR A 114 -20.63 -4.28 -8.09
C THR A 114 -22.12 -4.67 -7.95
N ASP A 115 -22.68 -4.58 -6.75
CA ASP A 115 -24.11 -4.83 -6.49
C ASP A 115 -25.03 -3.82 -7.20
N VAL A 116 -24.68 -2.52 -7.15
CA VAL A 116 -25.43 -1.47 -7.88
C VAL A 116 -25.11 -1.40 -9.38
N GLY A 117 -24.35 -2.37 -9.91
CA GLY A 117 -24.08 -2.49 -11.34
C GLY A 117 -23.11 -1.45 -11.92
N SER A 118 -22.26 -0.82 -11.10
CA SER A 118 -21.26 0.14 -11.59
C SER A 118 -20.20 -0.54 -12.48
N TRP A 119 -19.84 -1.79 -12.15
CA TRP A 119 -18.98 -2.68 -12.93
C TRP A 119 -19.13 -4.12 -12.41
N ALA A 120 -18.47 -5.09 -13.07
CA ALA A 120 -18.46 -6.48 -12.64
C ALA A 120 -17.05 -7.08 -12.75
N TYR A 121 -16.74 -8.03 -11.87
CA TYR A 121 -15.58 -8.91 -12.00
C TYR A 121 -15.94 -10.20 -12.72
N ALA A 122 -14.97 -10.81 -13.38
CA ALA A 122 -15.08 -12.22 -13.76
C ALA A 122 -15.13 -13.06 -12.47
N ALA A 123 -16.17 -13.90 -12.33
CA ALA A 123 -16.44 -14.68 -11.12
C ALA A 123 -15.53 -15.93 -11.00
N ASP A 124 -14.22 -15.72 -11.17
CA ASP A 124 -13.24 -16.80 -11.12
C ASP A 124 -12.67 -16.95 -9.71
N GLY A 125 -12.55 -18.20 -9.28
CA GLY A 125 -11.97 -18.55 -7.99
C GLY A 125 -12.94 -18.56 -6.80
N VAL A 126 -12.41 -18.99 -5.66
CA VAL A 126 -13.14 -19.15 -4.40
C VAL A 126 -12.75 -18.10 -3.34
N LEU A 127 -11.60 -17.43 -3.49
CA LEU A 127 -11.14 -16.38 -2.59
C LEU A 127 -11.80 -15.04 -2.96
N ARG A 128 -13.12 -14.99 -2.81
CA ARG A 128 -13.97 -13.84 -3.10
C ARG A 128 -15.12 -13.74 -2.10
N ILE A 129 -15.65 -12.54 -1.95
CA ILE A 129 -16.91 -12.28 -1.24
C ILE A 129 -17.90 -11.81 -2.29
N GLY A 130 -19.03 -12.52 -2.45
CA GLY A 130 -19.93 -12.26 -3.58
C GLY A 130 -19.17 -12.34 -4.91
N GLY A 131 -19.32 -11.32 -5.77
CA GLY A 131 -18.56 -11.20 -7.01
C GLY A 131 -17.14 -10.62 -6.87
N VAL A 132 -16.74 -10.17 -5.69
CA VAL A 132 -15.51 -9.36 -5.51
C VAL A 132 -14.35 -10.24 -5.06
N PRO A 133 -13.27 -10.36 -5.87
CA PRO A 133 -12.10 -11.13 -5.49
C PRO A 133 -11.30 -10.44 -4.39
N LEU A 134 -10.80 -11.19 -3.40
CA LEU A 134 -10.14 -10.61 -2.23
C LEU A 134 -8.83 -9.86 -2.56
N PHE A 135 -8.18 -10.17 -3.69
CA PHE A 135 -7.00 -9.41 -4.11
C PHE A 135 -7.30 -7.93 -4.38
N SER A 136 -8.53 -7.56 -4.76
CA SER A 136 -8.90 -6.15 -4.97
C SER A 136 -8.81 -5.36 -3.67
N GLY A 137 -9.22 -5.95 -2.54
CA GLY A 137 -9.02 -5.37 -1.21
C GLY A 137 -7.54 -5.10 -0.91
N PHE A 138 -6.63 -5.97 -1.34
CA PHE A 138 -5.18 -5.73 -1.21
C PHE A 138 -4.67 -4.59 -2.10
N MET A 139 -5.33 -4.27 -3.21
CA MET A 139 -5.02 -3.07 -4.01
C MET A 139 -5.30 -1.79 -3.21
N TYR A 140 -6.41 -1.74 -2.46
CA TYR A 140 -6.67 -0.63 -1.52
C TYR A 140 -5.68 -0.62 -0.36
N ALA A 141 -5.37 -1.79 0.19
CA ALA A 141 -4.41 -1.94 1.26
C ALA A 141 -3.00 -1.45 0.87
N ALA A 142 -2.62 -1.57 -0.40
CA ALA A 142 -1.37 -1.03 -0.92
C ALA A 142 -1.29 0.50 -0.80
N VAL A 143 -2.39 1.21 -1.04
CA VAL A 143 -2.48 2.65 -0.83
C VAL A 143 -2.33 2.98 0.66
N GLY A 144 -3.01 2.23 1.54
CA GLY A 144 -2.89 2.40 2.99
C GLY A 144 -1.46 2.19 3.50
N SER A 145 -0.79 1.11 3.06
CA SER A 145 0.61 0.81 3.39
C SER A 145 1.54 1.95 2.94
N TYR A 146 1.38 2.41 1.71
CA TYR A 146 2.13 3.56 1.19
C TYR A 146 1.92 4.81 2.05
N MET A 147 0.67 5.17 2.36
CA MET A 147 0.35 6.36 3.15
C MET A 147 1.01 6.32 4.53
N VAL A 148 0.97 5.18 5.21
CA VAL A 148 1.60 5.05 6.53
C VAL A 148 3.13 5.20 6.43
N ARG A 149 3.74 4.62 5.40
CA ARG A 149 5.19 4.61 5.23
C ARG A 149 5.73 5.95 4.74
N VAL A 150 5.07 6.60 3.78
CA VAL A 150 5.47 7.92 3.28
C VAL A 150 5.39 8.98 4.38
N HIS A 151 4.32 8.97 5.19
CA HIS A 151 4.19 9.89 6.33
C HIS A 151 5.32 9.71 7.34
N ARG A 152 5.80 8.48 7.52
CA ARG A 152 6.89 8.18 8.44
C ARG A 152 8.26 8.52 7.87
N LEU A 153 8.55 8.13 6.63
CA LEU A 153 9.85 8.31 5.97
C LEU A 153 10.18 9.78 5.67
N PHE A 154 9.16 10.60 5.47
CA PHE A 154 9.28 12.03 5.21
C PHE A 154 8.85 12.89 6.40
N ASP A 155 8.55 12.28 7.56
CA ASP A 155 8.03 12.95 8.75
C ASP A 155 6.89 13.95 8.46
N LEU A 156 5.94 13.51 7.61
CA LEU A 156 4.83 14.36 7.17
C LEU A 156 3.80 14.47 8.30
N GLY A 157 3.54 15.71 8.71
CA GLY A 157 2.52 16.06 9.69
C GLY A 157 1.48 17.02 9.14
N PHE A 158 0.27 16.97 9.70
CA PHE A 158 -0.77 17.94 9.41
C PHE A 158 -0.75 19.04 10.47
N THR A 159 -0.57 20.29 10.06
CA THR A 159 -0.77 21.44 10.94
C THR A 159 -2.24 21.78 11.04
N ARG A 160 -2.76 22.07 12.25
CA ARG A 160 -4.17 22.45 12.48
C ARG A 160 -5.19 21.40 11.95
N TYR A 161 -4.86 20.11 12.08
CA TYR A 161 -5.78 19.05 11.69
C TYR A 161 -7.08 19.10 12.52
N PRO A 162 -8.27 19.01 11.91
CA PRO A 162 -9.54 19.02 12.62
C PRO A 162 -9.63 17.85 13.62
N ARG A 163 -10.52 17.96 14.61
CA ARG A 163 -10.72 16.91 15.62
C ARG A 163 -11.02 15.58 14.90
N ARG A 164 -10.29 14.52 15.22
CA ARG A 164 -10.31 13.24 14.48
C ARG A 164 -11.72 12.70 14.22
N TRP A 165 -12.60 12.79 15.23
CA TRP A 165 -13.99 12.35 15.11
C TRP A 165 -14.77 13.06 13.98
N LEU A 166 -14.51 14.36 13.71
CA LEU A 166 -15.15 15.08 12.60
C LEU A 166 -14.79 14.44 11.27
N THR A 167 -13.50 14.15 11.07
CA THR A 167 -13.02 13.50 9.85
C THR A 167 -13.50 12.06 9.74
N THR A 168 -13.64 11.34 10.86
CA THR A 168 -14.23 9.99 10.87
C THR A 168 -15.71 10.03 10.47
N VAL A 169 -16.49 10.96 11.01
CA VAL A 169 -17.91 11.14 10.66
C VAL A 169 -18.06 11.53 9.19
N LEU A 170 -17.24 12.46 8.69
CA LEU A 170 -17.26 12.84 7.28
C LEU A 170 -16.91 11.66 6.36
N ALA A 171 -15.87 10.89 6.69
CA ALA A 171 -15.50 9.72 5.91
C ALA A 171 -16.61 8.65 5.90
N ALA A 172 -17.26 8.41 7.05
CA ALA A 172 -18.40 7.52 7.14
C ALA A 172 -19.58 8.02 6.30
N ALA A 173 -19.89 9.32 6.32
CA ALA A 173 -20.94 9.91 5.52
C ALA A 173 -20.68 9.76 4.01
N ILE A 174 -19.41 9.91 3.57
CA ILE A 174 -19.02 9.68 2.17
C ILE A 174 -19.26 8.23 1.73
N TYR A 175 -19.01 7.26 2.61
CA TYR A 175 -19.25 5.84 2.30
C TYR A 175 -20.74 5.46 2.32
N VAL A 176 -21.57 6.19 3.07
CA VAL A 176 -23.03 5.98 3.13
C VAL A 176 -23.76 6.59 1.93
N ASN A 177 -23.20 7.65 1.34
CA ASN A 177 -23.78 8.37 0.19
C ASN A 177 -23.52 7.64 -1.14
#